data_AF-A0A9Q0TQ64-F1
#
_entry.id   AF-A0A9Q0TQ64-F1
#
_cell.length_a   1.000
_cell.length_b   1.000
_cell.length_c   1.000
_cell.angle_alpha   90.00
_cell.angle_beta   90.00
_cell.angle_gamma   90.00
#
_symmetry.space_group_name_H-M   'P 1'
#
loop_
_entity.id
_entity.type
_entity.pdbx_description
1 polymer ?
#
loop_
_entity_poly.entity_id
_entity_poly.type
_entity_poly.pdbx_seq_one_letter_code
_entity_poly.pdbx_strand_id
1 'polypeptide(L)'
;MGKLAIQILFSIAFSLLLVSRIIPTTSQEVEDEEDFNYDPNGEKGPANWGRIHPEWGACSNGSMQSPIDLLNERVQVVSHLGRLNRSYKPANATLRNRGHDMMLKWEGDAGSIDIKWN
;
A
#
# COMPACT_ATOMS: atom_id res chain seq x y z
N MET A 1 16.52 37.42 37.32
CA MET A 1 16.25 35.98 37.51
C MET A 1 14.87 35.55 36.99
N GLY A 2 13.76 36.24 37.30
CA GLY A 2 12.40 35.83 36.88
C GLY A 2 12.12 35.79 35.36
N LYS A 3 12.59 36.78 34.58
CA LYS A 3 12.35 36.82 33.11
C LYS A 3 12.99 35.64 32.36
N LEU A 4 14.19 35.24 32.76
CA LEU A 4 14.89 34.08 32.19
C LEU A 4 14.14 32.78 32.50
N ALA A 5 13.65 32.63 33.73
CA ALA A 5 12.85 31.47 34.14
C ALA A 5 11.53 31.35 33.34
N ILE A 6 10.84 32.47 33.13
CA ILE A 6 9.59 32.51 32.34
C ILE A 6 9.87 32.13 30.87
N GLN A 7 10.94 32.65 30.27
CA GLN A 7 11.30 32.33 28.88
C GLN A 7 11.68 30.86 28.71
N ILE A 8 12.38 30.27 29.69
CA ILE A 8 12.69 28.83 29.71
C ILE A 8 11.40 28.00 29.80
N LEU A 9 10.46 28.37 30.68
CA LEU A 9 9.17 27.69 30.80
C LEU A 9 8.36 27.72 29.49
N PHE A 10 8.30 28.87 28.81
CA PHE A 10 7.65 28.98 27.50
C PHE A 10 8.33 28.13 26.43
N SER A 11 9.66 28.12 26.36
CA SER A 11 10.42 27.29 25.41
C SER A 11 10.22 25.79 25.66
N ILE A 12 10.14 25.36 26.93
CA ILE A 12 9.85 23.97 27.30
C ILE A 12 8.41 23.61 26.92
N ALA A 13 7.44 24.46 27.26
CA ALA A 13 6.04 24.24 26.90
C ALA A 13 5.82 24.16 25.38
N PHE A 14 6.48 25.04 24.62
CA PHE A 14 6.45 25.04 23.16
C PHE A 14 7.09 23.77 22.58
N SER A 15 8.24 23.35 23.11
CA SER A 15 8.90 22.11 22.70
C SER A 15 8.03 20.88 23.00
N LEU A 16 7.40 20.80 24.18
CA LEU A 16 6.48 19.71 24.54
C LEU A 16 5.24 19.69 23.63
N LEU A 17 4.70 20.85 23.25
CA LEU A 17 3.61 20.94 22.29
C LEU A 17 4.03 20.44 20.91
N LEU A 18 5.25 20.75 20.44
CA LEU A 18 5.76 20.20 19.18
C LEU A 18 5.91 18.68 19.24
N VAL A 19 6.51 18.15 20.30
CA VAL A 19 6.74 16.71 20.46
C VAL A 19 5.42 15.94 20.57
N SER A 20 4.38 16.53 21.17
CA SER A 20 3.04 15.92 21.26
C SER A 20 2.34 15.71 19.91
N ARG A 21 2.84 16.35 18.85
CA ARG A 21 2.30 16.24 17.49
C ARG A 21 3.04 15.20 16.64
N ILE A 22 4.08 14.56 17.16
CA ILE A 22 4.81 13.52 16.44
C ILE A 22 3.95 12.26 16.41
N ILE A 23 3.45 11.89 15.23
CA ILE A 23 2.74 10.64 15.02
C ILE A 23 3.79 9.53 14.82
N PRO A 24 3.80 8.47 15.65
CA PRO A 24 4.73 7.36 15.45
C PRO A 24 4.46 6.69 14.10
N THR A 25 5.52 6.37 13.36
CA THR A 25 5.44 5.55 12.16
C THR A 25 5.66 4.10 12.55
N THR A 26 4.72 3.23 12.18
CA THR A 26 4.84 1.79 12.43
C THR A 26 5.37 1.10 11.18
N SER A 27 6.41 0.29 11.33
CA SER A 27 6.89 -0.64 10.31
C SER A 27 6.93 -2.06 10.88
N GLN A 28 6.58 -3.05 10.08
CA GLN A 28 6.62 -4.46 10.47
C GLN A 28 7.18 -5.32 9.32
N GLU A 29 8.13 -6.20 9.65
CA GLU A 29 8.58 -7.26 8.74
C GLU A 29 7.81 -8.54 9.07
N VAL A 30 7.11 -9.09 8.09
CA VAL A 30 6.30 -10.31 8.26
C VAL A 30 6.05 -10.89 6.90
N GLU A 31 6.78 -11.94 6.56
CA GLU A 31 6.33 -13.15 5.86
C GLU A 31 7.58 -14.00 5.50
N ASP A 32 7.37 -15.30 5.38
CA ASP A 32 8.38 -16.25 4.89
C ASP A 32 8.37 -16.18 3.35
N GLU A 33 9.51 -15.87 2.73
CA GLU A 33 9.64 -15.72 1.27
C GLU A 33 9.85 -17.05 0.54
N GLU A 34 9.80 -18.18 1.25
CA GLU A 34 10.28 -19.44 0.67
C GLU A 34 9.35 -20.06 -0.39
N ASP A 35 8.03 -19.81 -0.38
CA ASP A 35 7.10 -20.58 -1.23
C ASP A 35 7.17 -20.22 -2.72
N PHE A 36 7.40 -18.95 -3.05
CA PHE A 36 7.49 -18.48 -4.45
C PHE A 36 8.52 -17.36 -4.61
N ASN A 37 9.01 -17.14 -5.83
CA ASN A 37 9.88 -16.02 -6.14
C ASN A 37 9.62 -15.45 -7.54
N TYR A 38 10.42 -14.45 -7.92
CA TYR A 38 10.32 -13.74 -9.20
C TYR A 38 11.44 -14.09 -10.18
N ASP A 39 12.26 -15.11 -9.92
CA ASP A 39 13.25 -15.56 -10.89
C ASP A 39 12.51 -16.16 -12.10
N PRO A 40 12.58 -15.55 -13.30
CA PRO A 40 11.84 -16.04 -14.47
C PRO A 40 12.24 -17.46 -14.88
N ASN A 41 13.44 -17.92 -14.51
CA ASN A 41 13.95 -19.24 -14.84
C ASN A 41 13.92 -20.20 -13.64
N GLY A 42 13.47 -19.74 -12.47
CA GLY A 42 13.43 -20.54 -11.25
C GLY A 42 12.26 -21.52 -11.22
N GLU A 43 12.44 -22.65 -10.52
CA GLU A 43 11.36 -23.62 -10.29
C GLU A 43 10.19 -23.02 -9.50
N LYS A 44 10.47 -22.02 -8.65
CA LYS A 44 9.50 -21.23 -7.89
C LYS A 44 9.12 -19.90 -8.56
N GLY A 45 9.54 -19.73 -9.81
CA GLY A 45 9.33 -18.50 -10.58
C GLY A 45 7.91 -18.34 -11.13
N PRO A 46 7.58 -17.16 -11.70
CA PRO A 46 6.23 -16.84 -12.17
C PRO A 46 5.64 -17.82 -13.18
N ALA A 47 6.48 -18.40 -14.06
CA ALA A 47 6.05 -19.40 -15.03
C ALA A 47 5.53 -20.70 -14.38
N ASN A 48 5.86 -20.94 -13.11
CA ASN A 48 5.57 -22.17 -12.39
C ASN A 48 4.63 -22.00 -11.19
N TRP A 49 4.23 -20.77 -10.81
CA TRP A 49 3.42 -20.52 -9.60
C TRP A 49 2.18 -21.41 -9.49
N GLY A 50 1.44 -21.61 -10.59
CA GLY A 50 0.24 -22.46 -10.58
C GLY A 50 0.50 -23.96 -10.33
N ARG A 51 1.75 -24.40 -10.32
CA ARG A 51 2.17 -25.78 -10.04
C ARG A 51 2.72 -25.99 -8.63
N ILE A 52 2.99 -24.91 -7.88
CA ILE A 52 3.57 -24.97 -6.54
C ILE A 52 2.54 -25.52 -5.55
N HIS A 53 1.34 -24.95 -5.56
CA HIS A 53 0.21 -25.39 -4.74
C HIS A 53 -1.08 -25.56 -5.57
N PRO A 54 -1.92 -26.57 -5.26
CA PRO A 54 -3.19 -26.78 -5.98
C PRO A 54 -4.11 -25.55 -6.02
N GLU A 55 -4.18 -24.79 -4.92
CA GLU A 55 -4.98 -23.57 -4.79
C GLU A 55 -4.50 -22.41 -5.67
N TRP A 56 -3.26 -22.46 -6.17
CA TRP A 56 -2.69 -21.43 -7.05
C TRP A 56 -2.88 -21.74 -8.54
N GLY A 57 -3.60 -22.81 -8.89
CA GLY A 57 -3.78 -23.24 -10.29
C GLY A 57 -4.34 -22.17 -11.24
N ALA A 58 -5.01 -21.15 -10.71
CA ALA A 58 -5.45 -19.99 -11.50
C ALA A 58 -4.30 -19.19 -12.12
N CYS A 59 -3.11 -19.18 -11.49
CA CYS A 59 -1.92 -18.49 -12.00
C CYS A 59 -1.45 -19.06 -13.36
N SER A 60 -1.68 -20.34 -13.63
CA SER A 60 -1.34 -20.97 -14.92
C SER A 60 -2.53 -21.13 -15.86
N ASN A 61 -3.73 -21.37 -15.32
CA ASN A 61 -4.89 -21.80 -16.11
C ASN A 61 -5.97 -20.70 -16.25
N GLY A 62 -5.81 -19.55 -15.60
CA GLY A 62 -6.75 -18.44 -15.67
C GLY A 62 -6.68 -17.72 -17.02
N SER A 63 -7.83 -17.37 -17.60
CA SER A 63 -7.91 -16.61 -18.86
C SER A 63 -7.92 -15.09 -18.67
N MET A 64 -8.08 -14.61 -17.45
CA MET A 64 -8.14 -13.19 -17.08
C MET A 64 -7.05 -12.83 -16.05
N GLN A 65 -5.79 -13.15 -16.39
CA GLN A 65 -4.64 -12.83 -15.53
C GLN A 65 -4.16 -11.39 -15.76
N SER A 66 -3.44 -10.86 -14.76
CA SER A 66 -2.74 -9.58 -14.82
C SER A 66 -1.25 -9.81 -14.51
N PRO A 67 -0.34 -8.91 -14.95
CA PRO A 67 -0.59 -7.70 -15.75
C PRO A 67 -0.90 -8.01 -17.22
N ILE A 68 -1.40 -7.01 -17.95
CA ILE A 68 -1.57 -7.04 -19.40
C ILE A 68 -0.86 -5.84 -20.04
N ASP A 69 -0.55 -5.97 -21.33
CA ASP A 69 -0.02 -4.89 -22.14
C ASP A 69 -1.13 -3.88 -22.51
N LEU A 70 -0.95 -2.62 -22.12
CA LEU A 70 -1.89 -1.52 -22.35
C LEU A 70 -1.45 -0.69 -23.56
N LEU A 71 -1.94 -1.05 -24.74
CA LEU A 71 -1.65 -0.35 -26.00
C LEU A 71 -2.79 0.60 -26.40
N ASN A 72 -2.43 1.80 -26.83
CA ASN A 72 -3.39 2.82 -27.27
C ASN A 72 -4.22 2.37 -28.49
N GLU A 73 -3.67 1.52 -29.35
CA GLU A 73 -4.35 0.99 -30.55
C GLU A 73 -5.50 0.03 -30.21
N ARG A 74 -5.49 -0.56 -29.00
CA ARG A 74 -6.45 -1.59 -28.58
C ARG A 74 -7.39 -1.13 -27.47
N VAL A 75 -7.26 0.10 -26.98
CA VAL A 75 -8.13 0.63 -25.93
C VAL A 75 -9.43 1.16 -26.53
N GLN A 76 -10.55 0.85 -25.89
CA GLN A 76 -11.82 1.52 -26.18
C GLN A 76 -11.95 2.73 -25.25
N VAL A 77 -12.04 3.94 -25.82
CA VAL A 77 -12.27 5.15 -25.02
C VAL A 77 -13.75 5.23 -24.65
N VAL A 78 -14.04 5.07 -23.37
CA VAL A 78 -15.40 5.10 -22.82
C VAL A 78 -15.62 6.41 -22.07
N SER A 79 -15.90 7.49 -22.81
CA SER A 79 -15.96 8.87 -22.27
C SER A 79 -17.07 9.10 -21.24
N HIS A 80 -18.15 8.31 -21.28
CA HIS A 80 -19.28 8.45 -20.35
C HIS A 80 -18.98 7.99 -18.93
N LEU A 81 -17.89 7.25 -18.69
CA LEU A 81 -17.46 6.86 -17.33
C LEU A 81 -17.00 8.08 -16.50
N GLY A 82 -16.62 9.17 -17.16
CA GLY A 82 -16.21 10.41 -16.51
C GLY A 82 -14.92 10.26 -15.69
N ARG A 83 -14.75 11.16 -14.71
CA ARG A 83 -13.58 11.16 -13.82
C ARG A 83 -13.81 10.21 -12.65
N LEU A 84 -12.79 9.46 -12.27
CA LEU A 84 -12.82 8.58 -11.11
C LEU A 84 -13.12 9.37 -9.81
N ASN A 85 -14.21 9.01 -9.14
CA ASN A 85 -14.61 9.63 -7.87
C ASN A 85 -13.85 9.00 -6.71
N ARG A 86 -13.11 9.82 -5.96
CA ARG A 86 -12.24 9.38 -4.86
C ARG A 86 -12.52 10.25 -3.63
N SER A 87 -12.78 9.59 -2.52
CA SER A 87 -13.10 10.23 -1.24
C SER A 87 -12.10 9.77 -0.17
N TYR A 88 -10.81 9.89 -0.46
CA TYR A 88 -9.74 9.48 0.46
C TYR A 88 -9.63 10.42 1.66
N LYS A 89 -9.22 9.87 2.80
CA LYS A 89 -8.95 10.65 4.01
C LYS A 89 -7.71 10.12 4.75
N PRO A 90 -7.03 10.98 5.54
CA PRO A 90 -5.94 10.53 6.37
C PRO A 90 -6.40 9.44 7.36
N ALA A 91 -5.61 8.37 7.47
CA ALA A 91 -5.84 7.27 8.40
C ALA A 91 -4.50 6.74 8.90
N ASN A 92 -4.49 6.18 10.12
CA ASN A 92 -3.33 5.46 10.63
C ASN A 92 -3.05 4.24 9.75
N ALA A 93 -1.76 3.96 9.55
CA ALA A 93 -1.32 2.83 8.77
C ALA A 93 0.01 2.29 9.28
N THR A 94 0.22 1.00 9.02
CA THR A 94 1.49 0.33 9.24
C THR A 94 2.11 -0.03 7.89
N LEU A 95 3.37 0.38 7.69
CA LEU A 95 4.15 -0.08 6.56
C LEU A 95 4.61 -1.52 6.83
N ARG A 96 4.32 -2.45 5.92
CA ARG A 96 4.69 -3.86 6.04
C ARG A 96 5.66 -4.24 4.94
N ASN A 97 6.80 -4.81 5.32
CA ASN A 97 7.63 -5.60 4.42
C ASN A 97 7.10 -7.03 4.44
N ARG A 98 6.55 -7.50 3.32
CA ARG A 98 6.02 -8.86 3.15
C ARG A 98 7.03 -9.79 2.46
N GLY A 99 8.26 -9.31 2.32
CA GLY A 99 9.36 -9.98 1.64
C GLY A 99 9.29 -9.84 0.12
N HIS A 100 8.17 -10.24 -0.48
CA HIS A 100 7.94 -10.10 -1.92
C HIS A 100 7.45 -8.71 -2.36
N ASP A 101 6.96 -7.88 -1.42
CA ASP A 101 6.63 -6.47 -1.66
C ASP A 101 6.60 -5.62 -0.36
N MET A 102 6.41 -4.31 -0.54
CA MET A 102 6.12 -3.37 0.55
C MET A 102 4.66 -2.93 0.46
N MET A 103 3.89 -3.15 1.53
CA MET A 103 2.46 -2.82 1.61
C MET A 103 2.19 -1.77 2.68
N LEU A 104 1.30 -0.81 2.40
CA LEU A 104 0.71 0.04 3.43
C LEU A 104 -0.61 -0.57 3.91
N LYS A 105 -0.67 -1.03 5.16
CA LYS A 105 -1.89 -1.59 5.77
C LYS A 105 -2.60 -0.50 6.58
N TRP A 106 -3.80 -0.12 6.15
CA TRP A 106 -4.65 0.83 6.87
C TRP A 106 -5.22 0.20 8.16
N GLU A 107 -5.17 0.95 9.26
CA GLU A 107 -5.74 0.56 10.56
C GLU A 107 -7.09 1.23 10.85
N GLY A 108 -7.54 2.07 9.92
CA GLY A 108 -8.83 2.72 9.96
C GLY A 108 -9.35 2.95 8.54
N ASP A 109 -10.45 3.69 8.47
CA ASP A 109 -11.07 4.04 7.19
C ASP A 109 -10.21 5.08 6.44
N ALA A 110 -9.58 4.66 5.34
CA ALA A 110 -8.79 5.54 4.45
C ALA A 110 -9.64 6.22 3.37
N GLY A 111 -10.96 6.06 3.43
CA GLY A 111 -11.91 6.55 2.45
C GLY A 111 -12.23 5.51 1.37
N SER A 112 -12.82 5.96 0.27
CA SER A 112 -13.32 5.07 -0.79
C SER A 112 -12.97 5.55 -2.20
N ILE A 113 -13.08 4.60 -3.14
CA ILE A 113 -13.23 4.89 -4.56
C ILE A 113 -14.66 4.51 -4.92
N ASP A 114 -15.41 5.43 -5.51
CA ASP A 114 -16.79 5.16 -5.92
C ASP A 114 -16.82 4.91 -7.42
N ILE A 115 -17.12 3.67 -7.80
CA ILE A 115 -17.28 3.26 -9.20
C ILE A 115 -18.77 3.28 -9.53
N LYS A 116 -19.19 4.26 -10.33
CA LYS A 116 -20.56 4.33 -10.85
C LYS A 116 -20.61 3.64 -12.21
N TRP A 117 -21.39 2.57 -12.28
CA TRP A 117 -21.79 1.95 -13.53
C TRP A 117 -23.10 2.62 -13.93
N ASN A 118 -23.07 3.47 -14.96
CA ASN A 118 -24.28 4.04 -15.56
C ASN A 118 -25.03 2.96 -16.35
#